data_AF-A0A534QV75-F1
#
_entry.id   AF-A0A534QV75-F1
#
_cell.length_a   1.000
_cell.length_b   1.000
_cell.length_c   1.000
_cell.angle_alpha   90.00
_cell.angle_beta   90.00
_cell.angle_gamma   90.00
#
_symmetry.space_group_name_H-M   'P 1'
#
loop_
_entity.id
_entity.type
_entity.pdbx_description
1 polymer ?
#
loop_
_entity_poly.entity_id
_entity_poly.type
_entity_poly.pdbx_seq_one_letter_code
_entity_poly.pdbx_strand_id
1 'polypeptide(L)'
;MIKRTVVAGAISRLGVGPTLVVAFLLLAGIGVTRAGASFDLGVAAGEVTSTSARLWAHSSASGPVMVDVSTNPNFLGTLVSVAGMADSANDNTVQVDVTGLTPDRVHYYRFTMGAEQSRVGSFRAAPDPEHRRTIQFGLTGDADAQPDPMTMMPAFNNFEVYSAMVAEHNFFNINLGDTIYSDSEVPGTPVALSVADKWAKYVQNLSLAPLPDIRSAAGSYSQPDDHEWINDFSVPEFGVTLYNDGVKAFTDYAPVSYSPTTGFYRHFRWGKNLELFIPDERSFRDAKASEGGTCDNPSGSGNPDLAPTAPQSNRNMFAALAPSLGTPPPQACLDRINDPGRTLLGTAQLAQLKADLLASTAVWKVIVNEVPIQQFYALPYDRWEGYAAERLDLINFLISNVPNAVFLTTDTHANMVND
;
A
#
# COMPACT_ATOMS: atom_id res chain seq x y z
N MET A 1 -50.74 18.72 47.24
CA MET A 1 -51.34 18.47 48.57
C MET A 1 -52.21 17.22 48.47
N ILE A 2 -51.98 16.23 49.35
CA ILE A 2 -52.96 15.21 49.80
C ILE A 2 -53.35 14.18 48.72
N LYS A 3 -52.67 13.02 48.61
CA LYS A 3 -52.92 11.73 49.32
C LYS A 3 -54.32 11.14 49.12
N ARG A 4 -54.35 9.79 49.01
CA ARG A 4 -55.43 8.79 49.30
C ARG A 4 -56.05 8.15 48.05
N THR A 5 -56.32 6.84 47.95
CA THR A 5 -56.33 5.73 48.91
C THR A 5 -56.42 4.39 48.16
N VAL A 6 -55.86 3.34 48.75
CA VAL A 6 -55.98 1.91 48.40
C VAL A 6 -57.37 1.37 48.78
N VAL A 7 -57.97 0.50 47.97
CA VAL A 7 -58.88 -0.56 48.47
C VAL A 7 -58.67 -1.84 47.67
N ALA A 8 -58.36 -2.92 48.38
CA ALA A 8 -58.36 -4.30 47.91
C ALA A 8 -59.78 -4.90 48.03
N GLY A 9 -60.16 -5.76 47.09
CA GLY A 9 -61.39 -6.55 47.13
C GLY A 9 -61.15 -7.94 46.56
N ALA A 10 -61.53 -8.96 47.33
CA ALA A 10 -61.18 -10.36 47.16
C ALA A 10 -62.14 -11.17 46.26
N ILE A 11 -61.54 -12.11 45.53
CA ILE A 11 -61.92 -13.52 45.28
C ILE A 11 -63.40 -13.86 45.03
N SER A 12 -63.67 -14.43 43.85
CA SER A 12 -64.56 -15.60 43.74
C SER A 12 -64.08 -16.53 42.62
N ARG A 13 -63.81 -17.79 43.00
CA ARG A 13 -63.47 -18.89 42.10
C ARG A 13 -64.77 -19.50 41.56
N LEU A 14 -64.86 -19.64 40.24
CA LEU A 14 -65.79 -20.56 39.57
C LEU A 14 -64.93 -21.50 38.71
N GLY A 15 -65.02 -22.80 39.01
CA GLY A 15 -64.30 -23.85 38.32
C GLY A 15 -64.94 -24.21 36.97
N VAL A 16 -64.09 -24.52 35.99
CA VAL A 16 -64.43 -25.25 34.76
C VAL A 16 -63.26 -26.21 34.48
N GLY A 17 -63.60 -27.43 34.05
CA GLY A 17 -62.76 -28.63 34.03
C GLY A 17 -61.49 -28.63 33.16
N PRO A 18 -60.78 -29.77 33.12
CA PRO A 18 -59.48 -29.86 32.47
C PRO A 18 -59.67 -29.96 30.96
N THR A 19 -59.59 -28.83 30.27
CA THR A 19 -59.37 -28.83 28.83
C THR A 19 -57.87 -29.08 28.61
N LEU A 20 -57.51 -30.26 28.09
CA LEU A 20 -56.16 -30.53 27.60
C LEU A 20 -55.86 -29.54 26.48
N VAL A 21 -55.09 -28.49 26.77
CA VAL A 21 -54.44 -27.66 25.76
C VAL A 21 -53.17 -28.38 25.37
N VAL A 22 -53.22 -29.14 24.27
CA VAL A 22 -52.01 -29.59 23.57
C VAL A 22 -51.41 -28.34 22.94
N ALA A 23 -50.46 -27.72 23.64
CA ALA A 23 -49.64 -26.66 23.09
C ALA A 23 -48.72 -27.28 22.03
N PHE A 24 -49.09 -27.16 20.76
CA PHE A 24 -48.13 -27.28 19.67
C PHE A 24 -47.17 -26.09 19.79
N LEU A 25 -46.03 -26.34 20.44
CA LEU A 25 -44.83 -25.54 20.24
C LEU A 25 -44.38 -25.75 18.79
N LEU A 26 -44.94 -24.96 17.88
CA LEU A 26 -44.29 -24.66 16.61
C LEU A 26 -43.01 -23.91 16.96
N LEU A 27 -41.91 -24.66 17.13
CA LEU A 27 -40.58 -24.11 16.88
C LEU A 27 -40.56 -23.76 15.39
N ALA A 28 -41.02 -22.56 15.05
CA ALA A 28 -40.53 -21.88 13.88
C ALA A 28 -39.04 -21.66 14.13
N GLY A 29 -38.22 -22.62 13.71
CA GLY A 29 -36.80 -22.39 13.54
C GLY A 29 -36.71 -21.24 12.54
N ILE A 30 -36.46 -20.03 13.05
CA ILE A 30 -35.92 -18.96 12.23
C ILE A 30 -34.54 -19.51 11.85
N GLY A 31 -34.48 -20.19 10.72
CA GLY A 31 -33.23 -20.48 10.06
C GLY A 31 -32.65 -19.12 9.74
N VAL A 32 -31.77 -18.61 10.61
CA VAL A 32 -30.82 -17.59 10.21
C VAL A 32 -30.00 -18.29 9.14
N THR A 33 -30.37 -18.09 7.88
CA THR A 33 -29.47 -18.38 6.77
C THR A 33 -28.26 -17.51 7.03
N ARG A 34 -27.21 -18.12 7.58
CA ARG A 34 -25.89 -17.49 7.63
C ARG A 34 -25.61 -17.14 6.17
N ALA A 35 -25.54 -15.85 5.84
CA ALA A 35 -25.14 -15.45 4.51
C ALA A 35 -23.84 -16.18 4.20
N GLY A 36 -23.74 -16.80 3.02
CA GLY A 36 -22.49 -17.38 2.55
C GLY A 36 -21.41 -16.30 2.58
N ALA A 37 -20.16 -16.70 2.80
CA ALA A 37 -19.04 -15.77 2.67
C ALA A 37 -18.99 -15.21 1.24
N SER A 38 -18.56 -13.97 1.07
CA SER A 38 -18.37 -13.33 -0.22
C SER A 38 -16.95 -12.76 -0.32
N PHE A 39 -16.42 -12.66 -1.54
CA PHE A 39 -15.09 -12.13 -1.81
C PHE A 39 -15.20 -10.81 -2.60
N ASP A 40 -15.94 -9.85 -2.04
CA ASP A 40 -16.41 -8.67 -2.77
C ASP A 40 -15.28 -7.65 -3.07
N LEU A 41 -14.23 -7.61 -2.25
CA LEU A 41 -13.07 -6.73 -2.46
C LEU A 41 -12.06 -7.30 -3.48
N GLY A 42 -12.39 -8.44 -4.10
CA GLY A 42 -11.58 -9.06 -5.14
C GLY A 42 -10.43 -9.90 -4.61
N VAL A 43 -9.45 -10.10 -5.50
CA VAL A 43 -8.30 -10.98 -5.30
C VAL A 43 -7.05 -10.29 -5.83
N ALA A 44 -5.88 -10.68 -5.33
CA ALA A 44 -4.61 -10.12 -5.79
C ALA A 44 -3.48 -11.16 -5.76
N ALA A 45 -2.48 -10.97 -6.62
CA ALA A 45 -1.24 -11.71 -6.59
C ALA A 45 -0.07 -10.72 -6.48
N GLY A 46 0.81 -10.94 -5.52
CA GLY A 46 2.02 -10.15 -5.30
C GLY A 46 3.24 -11.04 -5.10
N GLU A 47 4.39 -10.41 -4.94
CA GLU A 47 5.69 -11.07 -4.71
C GLU A 47 5.97 -12.23 -5.68
N VAL A 48 5.55 -12.05 -6.94
CA VAL A 48 5.64 -13.11 -7.95
C VAL A 48 7.11 -13.35 -8.28
N THR A 49 7.52 -14.61 -8.24
CA THR A 49 8.83 -15.08 -8.70
C THR A 49 8.65 -16.04 -9.88
N SER A 50 9.72 -16.70 -10.30
CA SER A 50 9.63 -17.74 -11.32
C SER A 50 8.90 -19.00 -10.83
N THR A 51 8.85 -19.23 -9.52
CA THR A 51 8.33 -20.48 -8.93
C THR A 51 7.36 -20.28 -7.77
N SER A 52 7.10 -19.03 -7.38
CA SER A 52 6.21 -18.70 -6.26
C SER A 52 5.43 -17.41 -6.50
N ALA A 53 4.36 -17.23 -5.72
CA ALA A 53 3.63 -15.97 -5.60
C ALA A 53 2.94 -15.92 -4.22
N ARG A 54 2.64 -14.71 -3.74
CA ARG A 54 1.74 -14.49 -2.61
C ARG A 54 0.37 -14.12 -3.14
N LEU A 55 -0.67 -14.84 -2.72
CA LEU A 55 -2.05 -14.62 -3.14
C LEU A 55 -2.85 -14.03 -2.00
N TRP A 56 -3.71 -13.07 -2.32
CA TRP A 56 -4.55 -12.36 -1.36
C TRP A 56 -6.02 -12.36 -1.79
N ALA A 57 -6.92 -12.40 -0.80
CA ALA A 57 -8.33 -12.06 -0.93
C ALA A 57 -8.88 -11.53 0.40
N HIS A 58 -10.04 -10.88 0.38
CA HIS A 58 -10.80 -10.54 1.58
C HIS A 58 -12.14 -11.29 1.57
N SER A 59 -12.49 -11.90 2.69
CA SER A 59 -13.76 -12.62 2.88
C SER A 59 -14.71 -11.82 3.77
N SER A 60 -16.01 -11.79 3.47
CA SER A 60 -17.01 -11.17 4.37
C SER A 60 -17.27 -11.96 5.67
N ALA A 61 -16.63 -13.12 5.84
CA ALA A 61 -16.66 -13.93 7.06
C ALA A 61 -15.29 -14.53 7.38
N SER A 62 -15.03 -14.73 8.68
CA SER A 62 -13.86 -15.49 9.14
C SER A 62 -14.05 -17.00 8.94
N GLY A 63 -12.97 -17.72 8.63
CA GLY A 63 -13.01 -19.17 8.48
C GLY A 63 -11.95 -19.73 7.53
N PRO A 64 -11.89 -21.07 7.41
CA PRO A 64 -10.93 -21.73 6.53
C PRO A 64 -11.25 -21.42 5.06
N VAL A 65 -10.20 -21.16 4.29
CA VAL A 65 -10.28 -20.88 2.86
C VAL A 65 -9.36 -21.82 2.12
N MET A 66 -9.84 -22.40 1.02
CA MET A 66 -9.00 -23.15 0.09
C MET A 66 -8.63 -22.26 -1.09
N VAL A 67 -7.35 -22.27 -1.47
CA VAL A 67 -6.81 -21.52 -2.59
C VAL A 67 -6.33 -22.50 -3.64
N ASP A 68 -6.94 -22.46 -4.81
CA ASP A 68 -6.58 -23.30 -5.94
C ASP A 68 -5.77 -22.47 -6.95
N VAL A 69 -4.70 -23.05 -7.49
CA VAL A 69 -3.89 -22.46 -8.57
C VAL A 69 -3.74 -23.46 -9.71
N SER A 70 -3.94 -23.02 -10.95
CA SER A 70 -3.82 -23.85 -12.15
C SER A 70 -3.31 -23.06 -13.35
N THR A 71 -2.69 -23.72 -14.32
CA THR A 71 -2.38 -23.13 -15.63
C THR A 71 -3.59 -23.15 -16.58
N ASN A 72 -4.72 -23.70 -16.16
CA ASN A 72 -5.97 -23.73 -16.91
C ASN A 72 -7.01 -22.82 -16.22
N PRO A 73 -7.61 -21.84 -16.91
CA PRO A 73 -8.58 -20.91 -16.29
C PRO A 73 -9.86 -21.58 -15.79
N ASN A 74 -10.16 -22.80 -16.28
CA ASN A 74 -11.30 -23.60 -15.84
C ASN A 74 -10.92 -24.58 -14.71
N PHE A 75 -9.69 -24.52 -14.18
CA PHE A 75 -9.20 -25.37 -13.10
C PHE A 75 -9.32 -26.88 -13.42
N LEU A 76 -9.11 -27.24 -14.69
CA LEU A 76 -9.07 -28.62 -15.15
C LEU A 76 -7.63 -29.15 -15.14
N GLY A 77 -7.44 -30.36 -14.62
CA GLY A 77 -6.14 -31.04 -14.62
C GLY A 77 -5.33 -30.78 -13.35
N THR A 78 -4.03 -30.47 -13.50
CA THR A 78 -3.13 -30.26 -12.37
C THR A 78 -3.47 -28.97 -11.63
N LEU A 79 -3.50 -29.09 -10.30
CA LEU A 79 -3.89 -28.03 -9.38
C LEU A 79 -2.90 -28.00 -8.22
N VAL A 80 -2.51 -26.81 -7.79
CA VAL A 80 -1.89 -26.60 -6.49
C VAL A 80 -2.97 -26.06 -5.57
N SER A 81 -3.32 -26.81 -4.52
CA SER A 81 -4.27 -26.35 -3.49
C SER A 81 -3.53 -26.03 -2.20
N VAL A 82 -3.75 -24.84 -1.66
CA VAL A 82 -3.17 -24.37 -0.39
C VAL A 82 -4.30 -23.96 0.54
N ALA A 83 -4.19 -24.34 1.82
CA ALA A 83 -5.12 -23.91 2.84
C ALA A 83 -4.71 -22.53 3.38
N GLY A 84 -5.69 -21.65 3.57
CA GLY A 84 -5.57 -20.35 4.21
C GLY A 84 -6.67 -20.15 5.27
N MET A 85 -6.61 -19.01 5.95
CA MET A 85 -7.58 -18.63 6.98
C MET A 85 -7.95 -17.16 6.80
N ALA A 86 -9.25 -16.88 6.73
CA ALA A 86 -9.76 -15.52 6.90
C ALA A 86 -9.89 -15.28 8.41
N ASP A 87 -9.12 -14.34 8.94
CA ASP A 87 -9.07 -14.04 10.37
C ASP A 87 -9.61 -12.64 10.65
N SER A 88 -10.58 -12.54 11.56
CA SER A 88 -11.13 -11.26 12.02
C SER A 88 -10.08 -10.32 12.63
N ALA A 89 -8.94 -10.84 13.11
CA ALA A 89 -7.83 -10.02 13.59
C ALA A 89 -7.12 -9.24 12.46
N ASN A 90 -7.33 -9.64 11.20
CA ASN A 90 -6.76 -9.04 10.00
C ASN A 90 -7.86 -8.61 9.03
N ASP A 91 -9.01 -8.22 9.56
CA ASP A 91 -10.19 -7.82 8.78
C ASP A 91 -10.64 -8.90 7.77
N ASN A 92 -10.54 -10.18 8.16
CA ASN A 92 -10.86 -11.33 7.31
C ASN A 92 -10.11 -11.40 5.96
N THR A 93 -8.98 -10.69 5.85
CA THR A 93 -8.05 -10.88 4.75
C THR A 93 -7.40 -12.26 4.87
N VAL A 94 -7.09 -12.85 3.71
CA VAL A 94 -6.45 -14.15 3.56
C VAL A 94 -5.21 -13.95 2.72
N GLN A 95 -4.07 -14.43 3.19
CA GLN A 95 -2.83 -14.44 2.42
C GLN A 95 -2.21 -15.83 2.46
N VAL A 96 -1.80 -16.33 1.30
CA VAL A 96 -1.11 -17.61 1.18
C VAL A 96 0.06 -17.50 0.21
N ASP A 97 1.17 -18.15 0.56
CA ASP A 97 2.29 -18.33 -0.35
C ASP A 97 2.09 -19.63 -1.13
N VAL A 98 2.17 -19.54 -2.45
CA VAL A 98 2.13 -20.70 -3.35
C VAL A 98 3.51 -20.91 -3.95
N THR A 99 3.92 -22.17 -4.08
CA THR A 99 5.23 -22.56 -4.64
C THR A 99 5.04 -23.65 -5.70
N GLY A 100 6.12 -23.99 -6.42
CA GLY A 100 6.07 -25.00 -7.48
C GLY A 100 5.41 -24.50 -8.77
N LEU A 101 5.34 -23.18 -8.96
CA LEU A 101 4.83 -22.59 -10.20
C LEU A 101 5.75 -22.91 -11.37
N THR A 102 5.16 -23.01 -12.56
CA THR A 102 5.93 -23.12 -13.81
C THR A 102 6.38 -21.73 -14.27
N PRO A 103 7.69 -21.47 -14.46
CA PRO A 103 8.20 -20.19 -14.94
C PRO A 103 7.66 -19.78 -16.32
N ASP A 104 7.58 -18.47 -16.58
CA ASP A 104 7.07 -17.87 -17.82
C ASP A 104 5.72 -18.46 -18.30
N ARG A 105 4.82 -18.70 -17.34
CA ARG A 105 3.46 -19.18 -17.58
C ARG A 105 2.46 -18.33 -16.83
N VAL A 106 1.29 -18.17 -17.43
CA VAL A 106 0.12 -17.61 -16.76
C VAL A 106 -0.47 -18.69 -15.84
N HIS A 107 -0.70 -18.32 -14.60
CA HIS A 107 -1.42 -19.09 -13.60
C HIS A 107 -2.72 -18.36 -13.26
N TYR A 108 -3.76 -19.14 -13.05
CA TYR A 108 -5.07 -18.69 -12.61
C TYR A 108 -5.30 -19.19 -11.20
N TYR A 109 -5.94 -18.37 -10.37
CA TYR A 109 -6.18 -18.71 -8.98
C TYR A 109 -7.57 -18.27 -8.50
N ARG A 110 -8.09 -18.97 -7.50
CA ARG A 110 -9.36 -18.64 -6.84
C ARG A 110 -9.34 -19.05 -5.37
N PHE A 111 -10.14 -18.37 -4.57
CA PHE A 111 -10.38 -18.66 -3.16
C PHE A 111 -11.76 -19.29 -3.01
N THR A 112 -11.91 -20.28 -2.12
CA THR A 112 -13.17 -20.95 -1.83
C THR A 112 -13.39 -21.07 -0.34
N MET A 113 -14.55 -20.59 0.15
CA MET A 113 -15.00 -20.79 1.53
C MET A 113 -16.37 -21.46 1.52
N GLY A 114 -16.44 -22.72 1.96
CA GLY A 114 -17.68 -23.49 1.89
C GLY A 114 -18.14 -23.68 0.43
N ALA A 115 -19.31 -23.15 0.09
CA ALA A 115 -19.86 -23.20 -1.27
C ALA A 115 -19.49 -21.98 -2.13
N GLU A 116 -18.88 -20.96 -1.53
CA GLU A 116 -18.68 -19.65 -2.14
C GLU A 116 -17.27 -19.54 -2.72
N GLN A 117 -17.17 -18.90 -3.90
CA GLN A 117 -15.91 -18.76 -4.62
C GLN A 117 -15.65 -17.29 -4.95
N SER A 118 -14.37 -16.90 -4.90
CA SER A 118 -13.95 -15.59 -5.40
C SER A 118 -14.05 -15.51 -6.92
N ARG A 119 -13.93 -14.29 -7.46
CA ARG A 119 -13.54 -14.12 -8.87
C ARG A 119 -12.22 -14.87 -9.14
N VAL A 120 -12.02 -15.30 -10.38
CA VAL A 120 -10.74 -15.88 -10.81
C VAL A 120 -9.75 -14.75 -11.07
N GLY A 121 -8.60 -14.79 -10.42
CA GLY A 121 -7.47 -13.93 -10.74
C GLY A 121 -6.46 -14.64 -11.64
N SER A 122 -5.56 -13.88 -12.27
CA SER A 122 -4.44 -14.41 -13.03
C SER A 122 -3.16 -13.61 -12.84
N PHE A 123 -2.02 -14.27 -12.95
CA PHE A 123 -0.70 -13.63 -12.98
C PHE A 123 0.26 -14.47 -13.83
N ARG A 124 1.32 -13.85 -14.36
CA ARG A 124 2.41 -14.56 -15.02
C ARG A 124 3.55 -14.78 -14.04
N ALA A 125 3.94 -16.03 -13.81
CA ALA A 125 5.18 -16.34 -13.10
C ALA A 125 6.38 -15.79 -13.89
N ALA A 126 7.35 -15.21 -13.19
CA ALA A 126 8.50 -14.59 -13.84
C ALA A 126 9.27 -15.63 -14.70
N PRO A 127 9.93 -15.20 -15.78
CA PRO A 127 10.84 -16.08 -16.51
C PRO A 127 11.97 -16.54 -15.60
N ASP A 128 12.47 -17.75 -15.84
CA ASP A 128 13.65 -18.27 -15.16
C ASP A 128 14.84 -17.28 -15.32
N PRO A 129 15.61 -16.99 -14.25
CA PRO A 129 16.68 -15.98 -14.25
C PRO A 129 17.74 -16.14 -15.36
N GLU A 130 17.88 -17.33 -15.94
CA GLU A 130 18.82 -17.63 -17.01
C GLU A 130 18.26 -17.41 -18.43
N HIS A 131 16.98 -17.08 -18.56
CA HIS A 131 16.31 -16.92 -19.86
C HIS A 131 16.04 -15.46 -20.20
N ARG A 132 16.37 -15.07 -21.44
CA ARG A 132 16.04 -13.73 -21.95
C ARG A 132 14.56 -13.65 -22.30
N ARG A 133 13.94 -12.53 -21.93
CA ARG A 133 12.53 -12.24 -22.20
C ARG A 133 12.31 -10.73 -22.27
N THR A 134 11.56 -10.28 -23.26
CA THR A 134 11.02 -8.91 -23.24
C THR A 134 9.96 -8.83 -22.16
N ILE A 135 10.15 -7.92 -21.20
CA ILE A 135 9.26 -7.71 -20.07
C ILE A 135 8.43 -6.46 -20.34
N GLN A 136 7.11 -6.56 -20.19
CA GLN A 136 6.16 -5.45 -20.30
C GLN A 136 5.45 -5.31 -18.96
N PHE A 137 5.45 -4.12 -18.39
CA PHE A 137 4.81 -3.81 -17.12
C PHE A 137 4.29 -2.38 -17.13
N GLY A 138 3.26 -2.12 -16.32
CA GLY A 138 2.74 -0.78 -16.06
C GLY A 138 3.11 -0.32 -14.65
N LEU A 139 3.13 0.99 -14.45
CA LEU A 139 3.32 1.60 -13.13
C LEU A 139 2.35 2.77 -12.93
N THR A 140 1.99 3.00 -11.68
CA THR A 140 1.24 4.17 -11.18
C THR A 140 1.44 4.25 -9.66
N GLY A 141 0.98 5.33 -9.04
CA GLY A 141 0.85 5.50 -7.58
C GLY A 141 -0.26 6.50 -7.30
N ASP A 142 -0.28 7.07 -6.09
CA ASP A 142 -1.05 8.28 -5.76
C ASP A 142 -2.57 8.10 -5.96
N ALA A 143 -3.13 7.06 -5.33
CA ALA A 143 -4.52 6.63 -5.52
C ALA A 143 -5.44 7.06 -4.38
N ASP A 144 -6.24 8.11 -4.61
CA ASP A 144 -7.27 8.56 -3.68
C ASP A 144 -8.70 8.35 -4.22
N ALA A 145 -9.44 7.41 -3.63
CA ALA A 145 -10.86 7.20 -3.95
C ALA A 145 -11.80 8.04 -3.06
N GLN A 146 -11.30 9.02 -2.30
CA GLN A 146 -12.13 9.81 -1.40
C GLN A 146 -13.29 10.47 -2.17
N PRO A 147 -14.55 10.28 -1.73
CA PRO A 147 -15.68 10.92 -2.35
C PRO A 147 -15.70 12.42 -2.05
N ASP A 148 -16.10 13.20 -3.04
CA ASP A 148 -16.47 14.60 -2.85
C ASP A 148 -17.72 14.68 -1.95
N PRO A 149 -17.70 15.51 -0.88
CA PRO A 149 -18.76 15.53 0.12
C PRO A 149 -20.11 16.06 -0.39
N MET A 150 -20.15 16.73 -1.54
CA MET A 150 -21.37 17.26 -2.14
C MET A 150 -22.00 16.28 -3.13
N THR A 151 -21.17 15.61 -3.92
CA THR A 151 -21.62 14.74 -5.02
C THR A 151 -21.64 13.25 -4.65
N MET A 152 -20.88 12.86 -3.62
CA MET A 152 -20.62 11.46 -3.23
C MET A 152 -19.95 10.62 -4.33
N MET A 153 -19.43 11.26 -5.37
CA MET A 153 -18.61 10.65 -6.42
C MET A 153 -17.13 10.80 -6.07
N PRO A 154 -16.22 9.97 -6.61
CA PRO A 154 -14.78 10.14 -6.40
C PRO A 154 -14.34 11.58 -6.70
N ALA A 155 -13.61 12.21 -5.78
CA ALA A 155 -13.29 13.63 -5.86
C ALA A 155 -12.28 13.96 -6.97
N PHE A 156 -11.37 13.04 -7.27
CA PHE A 156 -10.27 13.26 -8.21
C PHE A 156 -10.53 12.63 -9.57
N ASN A 157 -10.70 11.30 -9.62
CA ASN A 157 -10.98 10.55 -10.85
C ASN A 157 -11.59 9.17 -10.51
N ASN A 158 -11.94 8.35 -11.52
CA ASN A 158 -12.51 7.02 -11.30
C ASN A 158 -11.49 5.90 -11.47
N PHE A 159 -10.20 6.19 -11.29
CA PHE A 159 -9.08 5.28 -11.55
C PHE A 159 -9.02 4.74 -12.99
N GLU A 160 -9.23 5.62 -13.97
CA GLU A 160 -9.15 5.27 -15.40
C GLU A 160 -7.77 4.72 -15.80
N VAL A 161 -6.71 5.12 -15.09
CA VAL A 161 -5.33 4.60 -15.28
C VAL A 161 -5.26 3.10 -15.01
N TYR A 162 -5.89 2.59 -13.95
CA TYR A 162 -5.92 1.15 -13.68
C TYR A 162 -6.67 0.39 -14.79
N SER A 163 -7.73 0.98 -15.34
CA SER A 163 -8.46 0.37 -16.47
C SER A 163 -7.60 0.31 -17.73
N ALA A 164 -6.79 1.35 -18.01
CA ALA A 164 -5.84 1.35 -19.10
C ALA A 164 -4.76 0.27 -18.90
N MET A 165 -4.21 0.13 -17.70
CA MET A 165 -3.20 -0.89 -17.38
C MET A 165 -3.73 -2.32 -17.54
N VAL A 166 -5.03 -2.58 -17.27
CA VAL A 166 -5.67 -3.87 -17.57
C VAL A 166 -5.68 -4.14 -19.08
N ALA A 167 -5.96 -3.12 -19.89
CA ALA A 167 -6.05 -3.23 -21.35
C ALA A 167 -4.70 -3.50 -22.03
N GLU A 168 -3.59 -3.09 -21.40
CA GLU A 168 -2.22 -3.32 -21.90
C GLU A 168 -1.75 -4.78 -21.76
N HIS A 169 -2.45 -5.61 -20.98
CA HIS A 169 -2.08 -7.01 -20.74
C HIS A 169 -0.63 -7.20 -20.26
N ASN A 170 -0.20 -6.30 -19.36
CA ASN A 170 1.12 -6.31 -18.73
C ASN A 170 1.44 -7.66 -18.05
N PHE A 171 2.73 -8.03 -17.98
CA PHE A 171 3.16 -9.23 -17.23
C PHE A 171 2.94 -9.06 -15.73
N PHE A 172 3.15 -7.84 -15.24
CA PHE A 172 2.86 -7.39 -13.89
C PHE A 172 2.63 -5.87 -13.91
N ASN A 173 2.10 -5.36 -12.81
CA ASN A 173 1.94 -3.93 -12.56
C ASN A 173 2.73 -3.52 -11.31
N ILE A 174 3.02 -2.23 -11.19
CA ILE A 174 3.62 -1.63 -10.00
C ILE A 174 2.64 -0.58 -9.47
N ASN A 175 2.31 -0.65 -8.18
CA ASN A 175 1.64 0.43 -7.47
C ASN A 175 2.61 1.03 -6.45
N LEU A 176 3.13 2.20 -6.79
CA LEU A 176 4.29 2.81 -6.16
C LEU A 176 3.81 3.87 -5.17
N GLY A 177 3.66 3.48 -3.90
CA GLY A 177 3.25 4.43 -2.87
C GLY A 177 1.78 4.84 -2.94
N ASP A 178 1.30 5.46 -1.86
CA ASP A 178 0.00 6.12 -1.79
C ASP A 178 -1.14 5.27 -2.35
N THR A 179 -1.14 3.99 -1.97
CA THR A 179 -2.16 3.03 -2.37
C THR A 179 -3.51 3.32 -1.70
N ILE A 180 -3.48 4.16 -0.66
CA ILE A 180 -4.58 4.85 0.00
C ILE A 180 -4.13 6.26 0.39
N TYR A 181 -5.10 7.15 0.64
CA TYR A 181 -4.87 8.40 1.36
C TYR A 181 -5.51 8.35 2.76
N SER A 182 -4.68 8.12 3.77
CA SER A 182 -5.10 8.17 5.18
C SER A 182 -5.65 9.56 5.55
N ASP A 183 -5.10 10.60 4.95
CA ASP A 183 -5.33 12.01 5.21
C ASP A 183 -5.62 12.78 3.91
N SER A 184 -6.41 12.17 3.03
CA SER A 184 -6.95 12.77 1.80
C SER A 184 -7.16 14.29 1.89
N GLU A 185 -6.73 15.01 0.86
CA GLU A 185 -6.85 16.47 0.76
C GLU A 185 -8.29 16.96 0.56
N VAL A 186 -9.26 16.07 0.29
CA VAL A 186 -10.67 16.45 0.17
C VAL A 186 -11.18 17.08 1.48
N PRO A 187 -11.67 18.34 1.45
CA PRO A 187 -12.03 19.06 2.67
C PRO A 187 -13.05 18.34 3.56
N GLY A 188 -12.76 18.28 4.86
CA GLY A 188 -13.64 17.68 5.87
C GLY A 188 -13.49 16.16 6.01
N THR A 189 -12.58 15.55 5.27
CA THR A 189 -12.25 14.12 5.41
C THR A 189 -11.49 13.87 6.71
N PRO A 190 -11.96 12.95 7.58
CA PRO A 190 -11.22 12.54 8.77
C PRO A 190 -9.91 11.83 8.40
N VAL A 191 -8.86 12.13 9.16
CA VAL A 191 -7.57 11.42 9.05
C VAL A 191 -7.68 10.03 9.68
N ALA A 192 -7.24 9.01 8.95
CA ALA A 192 -7.18 7.62 9.38
C ALA A 192 -5.91 7.35 10.21
N LEU A 193 -6.06 7.35 11.53
CA LEU A 193 -4.93 7.20 12.46
C LEU A 193 -4.82 5.79 13.07
N SER A 194 -5.90 5.01 13.08
CA SER A 194 -5.91 3.65 13.62
C SER A 194 -5.90 2.59 12.51
N VAL A 195 -5.52 1.36 12.85
CA VAL A 195 -5.59 0.21 11.91
C VAL A 195 -6.98 0.08 11.27
N ALA A 196 -8.05 0.22 12.06
CA ALA A 196 -9.42 0.09 11.57
C ALA A 196 -9.81 1.22 10.60
N ASP A 197 -9.39 2.46 10.86
CA ASP A 197 -9.64 3.58 9.95
C ASP A 197 -8.87 3.40 8.63
N LYS A 198 -7.65 2.88 8.71
CA LYS A 198 -6.81 2.60 7.54
C LYS A 198 -7.39 1.45 6.70
N TRP A 199 -7.87 0.37 7.33
CA TRP A 199 -8.64 -0.66 6.62
C TRP A 199 -9.83 -0.07 5.87
N ALA A 200 -10.58 0.86 6.48
CA ALA A 200 -11.69 1.52 5.80
C ALA A 200 -11.24 2.31 4.55
N LYS A 201 -10.04 2.91 4.55
CA LYS A 201 -9.46 3.55 3.37
C LYS A 201 -9.10 2.55 2.26
N TYR A 202 -8.55 1.37 2.60
CA TYR A 202 -8.34 0.33 1.61
C TYR A 202 -9.64 -0.20 1.02
N VAL A 203 -10.66 -0.43 1.86
CA VAL A 203 -12.01 -0.83 1.40
C VAL A 203 -12.59 0.23 0.48
N GLN A 204 -12.43 1.51 0.81
CA GLN A 204 -12.87 2.63 -0.02
C GLN A 204 -12.23 2.57 -1.41
N ASN A 205 -10.90 2.46 -1.49
CA ASN A 205 -10.20 2.36 -2.78
C ASN A 205 -10.62 1.10 -3.56
N LEU A 206 -10.77 -0.04 -2.88
CA LEU A 206 -11.20 -1.30 -3.50
C LEU A 206 -12.65 -1.31 -3.96
N SER A 207 -13.47 -0.37 -3.49
CA SER A 207 -14.86 -0.21 -3.96
C SER A 207 -14.95 0.39 -5.37
N LEU A 208 -13.88 1.04 -5.86
CA LEU A 208 -13.79 1.51 -7.24
C LEU A 208 -13.29 0.39 -8.14
N ALA A 209 -14.19 -0.15 -8.97
CA ALA A 209 -13.99 -1.35 -9.79
C ALA A 209 -12.64 -1.47 -10.52
N PRO A 210 -12.05 -0.40 -11.09
CA PRO A 210 -10.75 -0.51 -11.75
C PRO A 210 -9.62 -1.07 -10.86
N LEU A 211 -9.64 -0.82 -9.55
CA LEU A 211 -8.62 -1.33 -8.64
C LEU A 211 -8.69 -2.86 -8.40
N PRO A 212 -9.82 -3.47 -7.99
CA PRO A 212 -9.92 -4.93 -7.93
C PRO A 212 -9.78 -5.58 -9.31
N ASP A 213 -10.09 -4.88 -10.41
CA ASP A 213 -9.91 -5.40 -11.76
C ASP A 213 -8.42 -5.53 -12.12
N ILE A 214 -7.61 -4.49 -11.91
CA ILE A 214 -6.15 -4.58 -12.14
C ILE A 214 -5.47 -5.60 -11.23
N ARG A 215 -5.87 -5.67 -9.95
CA ARG A 215 -5.36 -6.65 -8.97
C ARG A 215 -5.65 -8.10 -9.38
N SER A 216 -6.76 -8.34 -10.08
CA SER A 216 -7.13 -9.68 -10.55
C SER A 216 -6.56 -10.04 -11.92
N ALA A 217 -6.17 -9.07 -12.74
CA ALA A 217 -5.75 -9.28 -14.13
C ALA A 217 -4.26 -9.70 -14.26
N ALA A 218 -3.39 -9.22 -13.38
CA ALA A 218 -1.96 -9.53 -13.38
C ALA A 218 -1.39 -9.51 -11.95
N GLY A 219 -0.13 -9.94 -11.80
CA GLY A 219 0.60 -9.72 -10.55
C GLY A 219 0.88 -8.24 -10.31
N SER A 220 0.95 -7.82 -9.05
CA SER A 220 1.28 -6.45 -8.66
C SER A 220 2.43 -6.43 -7.67
N TYR A 221 3.40 -5.54 -7.87
CA TYR A 221 4.35 -5.17 -6.84
C TYR A 221 3.90 -3.85 -6.22
N SER A 222 3.72 -3.84 -4.91
CA SER A 222 3.23 -2.68 -4.18
C SER A 222 4.17 -2.36 -3.02
N GLN A 223 4.31 -1.07 -2.74
CA GLN A 223 5.02 -0.55 -1.57
C GLN A 223 4.21 0.61 -0.99
N PRO A 224 4.31 0.88 0.32
CA PRO A 224 3.73 2.07 0.89
C PRO A 224 4.60 3.28 0.57
N ASP A 225 4.01 4.46 0.68
CA ASP A 225 4.67 5.74 0.82
C ASP A 225 4.10 6.44 2.07
N ASP A 226 4.09 7.76 2.16
CA ASP A 226 3.69 8.48 3.37
C ASP A 226 2.19 8.40 3.64
N HIS A 227 1.32 8.45 2.62
CA HIS A 227 -0.12 8.50 2.86
C HIS A 227 -0.74 7.17 3.34
N GLU A 228 0.01 6.07 3.35
CA GLU A 228 -0.32 4.89 4.17
C GLU A 228 -0.35 5.21 5.68
N TRP A 229 0.37 6.25 6.09
CA TRP A 229 0.37 6.82 7.44
C TRP A 229 -0.35 8.16 7.49
N ILE A 230 0.30 9.20 6.97
CA ILE A 230 -0.12 10.62 6.80
C ILE A 230 0.96 11.34 5.96
N ASN A 231 0.62 12.47 5.35
CA ASN A 231 1.52 13.30 4.54
C ASN A 231 2.87 13.56 5.23
N ASP A 232 3.95 13.36 4.49
CA ASP A 232 5.35 13.44 4.89
C ASP A 232 5.73 12.59 6.12
N PHE A 233 5.12 11.42 6.32
CA PHE A 233 5.32 10.62 7.53
C PHE A 233 6.77 10.17 7.77
N SER A 234 7.35 10.50 8.93
CA SER A 234 8.53 9.83 9.49
C SER A 234 8.26 9.34 10.93
N VAL A 235 8.88 8.22 11.31
CA VAL A 235 8.76 7.70 12.68
C VAL A 235 9.23 8.71 13.74
N PRO A 236 10.34 9.46 13.54
CA PRO A 236 10.77 10.46 14.52
C PRO A 236 9.78 11.62 14.70
N GLU A 237 9.02 12.00 13.66
CA GLU A 237 8.07 13.12 13.71
C GLU A 237 6.70 12.70 14.27
N PHE A 238 6.22 11.50 13.94
CA PHE A 238 4.84 11.08 14.23
C PHE A 238 4.72 9.87 15.16
N GLY A 239 5.82 9.20 15.46
CA GLY A 239 5.92 8.18 16.49
C GLY A 239 5.60 6.75 16.03
N VAL A 240 6.06 5.80 16.85
CA VAL A 240 6.04 4.36 16.55
C VAL A 240 4.64 3.72 16.54
N THR A 241 3.67 4.33 17.23
CA THR A 241 2.30 3.79 17.25
C THR A 241 1.65 3.91 15.88
N LEU A 242 1.67 5.12 15.29
CA LEU A 242 1.15 5.34 13.95
C LEU A 242 1.91 4.49 12.93
N TYR A 243 3.24 4.41 13.07
CA TYR A 243 4.08 3.52 12.28
C TYR A 243 3.54 2.08 12.25
N ASN A 244 3.39 1.46 13.43
CA ASN A 244 2.93 0.08 13.55
C ASN A 244 1.52 -0.12 12.99
N ASP A 245 0.62 0.86 13.18
CA ASP A 245 -0.74 0.80 12.67
C ASP A 245 -0.78 0.82 11.13
N GLY A 246 0.05 1.65 10.48
CA GLY A 246 0.17 1.66 9.02
C GLY A 246 0.86 0.40 8.47
N VAL A 247 1.92 -0.10 9.11
CA VAL A 247 2.55 -1.39 8.72
C VAL A 247 1.52 -2.52 8.78
N LYS A 248 0.73 -2.60 9.86
CA LYS A 248 -0.33 -3.61 10.00
C LYS A 248 -1.38 -3.48 8.91
N ALA A 249 -1.94 -2.29 8.71
CA ALA A 249 -2.99 -2.08 7.73
C ALA A 249 -2.51 -2.38 6.28
N PHE A 250 -1.32 -1.92 5.90
CA PHE A 250 -0.75 -2.18 4.58
C PHE A 250 -0.46 -3.67 4.38
N THR A 251 0.17 -4.34 5.36
CA THR A 251 0.45 -5.79 5.27
C THR A 251 -0.81 -6.65 5.30
N ASP A 252 -1.93 -6.20 5.86
CA ASP A 252 -3.20 -6.92 5.77
C ASP A 252 -3.82 -6.83 4.36
N TYR A 253 -3.71 -5.68 3.69
CA TYR A 253 -4.43 -5.40 2.44
C TYR A 253 -3.60 -5.56 1.15
N ALA A 254 -2.27 -5.60 1.27
CA ALA A 254 -1.35 -5.84 0.16
C ALA A 254 -0.62 -7.20 0.34
N PRO A 255 -0.52 -8.05 -0.72
CA PRO A 255 0.25 -9.30 -0.68
C PRO A 255 1.76 -9.00 -0.70
N VAL A 256 2.31 -8.58 0.43
CA VAL A 256 3.70 -8.11 0.56
C VAL A 256 4.35 -8.65 1.84
N SER A 257 5.67 -8.79 1.82
CA SER A 257 6.49 -9.18 2.95
C SER A 257 7.08 -7.95 3.63
N TYR A 258 7.20 -8.01 4.95
CA TYR A 258 7.78 -6.98 5.79
C TYR A 258 8.81 -7.60 6.74
N SER A 259 9.90 -6.88 6.98
CA SER A 259 10.96 -7.24 7.90
C SER A 259 11.20 -6.09 8.89
N PRO A 260 11.33 -6.35 10.19
CA PRO A 260 11.74 -5.31 11.14
C PRO A 260 13.13 -4.72 10.88
N THR A 261 13.97 -5.38 10.08
CA THR A 261 15.36 -4.96 9.81
C THR A 261 15.51 -4.15 8.53
N THR A 262 14.68 -4.42 7.53
CA THR A 262 14.76 -3.80 6.19
C THR A 262 13.40 -3.35 5.67
N GLY A 263 12.39 -3.29 6.54
CA GLY A 263 11.08 -2.73 6.23
C GLY A 263 10.42 -3.51 5.10
N PHE A 264 9.94 -2.76 4.12
CA PHE A 264 9.36 -3.27 2.89
C PHE A 264 10.39 -3.49 1.77
N TYR A 265 11.71 -3.42 2.05
CA TYR A 265 12.73 -3.71 1.04
C TYR A 265 12.61 -5.14 0.49
N ARG A 266 12.51 -5.24 -0.84
CA ARG A 266 12.42 -6.50 -1.60
C ARG A 266 13.07 -6.35 -2.98
N HIS A 267 13.41 -7.46 -3.62
CA HIS A 267 13.82 -7.45 -5.03
C HIS A 267 13.30 -8.68 -5.79
N PHE A 268 13.01 -8.53 -7.08
CA PHE A 268 12.35 -9.55 -7.89
C PHE A 268 12.96 -9.69 -9.28
N ARG A 269 13.38 -10.92 -9.61
CA ARG A 269 14.05 -11.22 -10.88
C ARG A 269 13.05 -11.63 -11.97
N TRP A 270 13.12 -10.94 -13.11
CA TRP A 270 12.32 -11.22 -14.31
C TRP A 270 13.20 -11.63 -15.49
N GLY A 271 13.57 -12.92 -15.50
CA GLY A 271 14.48 -13.48 -16.49
C GLY A 271 15.89 -12.87 -16.41
N LYS A 272 16.63 -12.90 -17.52
CA LYS A 272 17.92 -12.20 -17.65
C LYS A 272 17.80 -10.69 -17.81
N ASN A 273 16.63 -10.19 -18.18
CA ASN A 273 16.48 -8.83 -18.67
C ASN A 273 16.29 -7.79 -17.57
N LEU A 274 15.58 -8.14 -16.50
CA LEU A 274 15.13 -7.17 -15.51
C LEU A 274 15.25 -7.74 -14.10
N GLU A 275 15.70 -6.91 -13.18
CA GLU A 275 15.50 -7.11 -11.75
C GLU A 275 14.96 -5.82 -11.14
N LEU A 276 13.86 -5.96 -10.40
CA LEU A 276 13.23 -4.86 -9.64
C LEU A 276 13.84 -4.83 -8.25
N PHE A 277 14.20 -3.64 -7.77
CA PHE A 277 14.61 -3.37 -6.39
C PHE A 277 13.62 -2.37 -5.82
N ILE A 278 12.99 -2.71 -4.71
CA ILE A 278 11.87 -1.99 -4.13
C ILE A 278 12.34 -1.57 -2.74
N PRO A 279 13.07 -0.45 -2.57
CA PRO A 279 13.40 0.13 -1.26
C PRO A 279 12.16 0.47 -0.42
N ASP A 280 12.42 0.79 0.84
CA ASP A 280 11.46 1.38 1.77
C ASP A 280 12.03 2.70 2.30
N GLU A 281 11.44 3.80 1.87
CA GLU A 281 11.93 5.15 2.17
C GLU A 281 11.21 5.79 3.37
N ARG A 282 10.31 5.06 4.04
CA ARG A 282 9.50 5.58 5.15
C ARG A 282 9.81 4.93 6.50
N SER A 283 10.17 3.66 6.54
CA SER A 283 10.31 2.89 7.78
C SER A 283 11.51 3.31 8.65
N PHE A 284 12.60 3.77 8.04
CA PHE A 284 13.87 4.01 8.75
C PHE A 284 14.42 5.42 8.59
N ARG A 285 13.72 6.29 7.87
CA ARG A 285 14.18 7.65 7.64
C ARG A 285 14.22 8.47 8.93
N ASP A 286 15.20 9.35 9.00
CA ASP A 286 15.21 10.40 10.02
C ASP A 286 14.07 11.39 9.82
N ALA A 287 13.85 12.28 10.79
CA ALA A 287 13.02 13.45 10.58
C ALA A 287 13.53 14.30 9.41
N LYS A 288 12.61 14.98 8.72
CA LYS A 288 12.91 15.99 7.70
C LYS A 288 13.93 17.00 8.21
N ALA A 289 14.80 17.50 7.33
CA ALA A 289 15.81 18.48 7.72
C ALA A 289 15.19 19.82 8.20
N SER A 290 13.96 20.11 7.80
CA SER A 290 13.18 21.26 8.24
C SER A 290 12.54 21.10 9.62
N GLU A 291 12.54 19.89 10.20
CA GLU A 291 11.91 19.64 11.49
C GLU A 291 12.50 20.52 12.59
N GLY A 292 11.62 21.03 13.47
CA GLY A 292 11.97 21.99 14.51
C GLY A 292 12.35 23.39 14.00
N GLY A 293 12.04 23.73 12.74
CA GLY A 293 12.26 25.08 12.17
C GLY A 293 13.71 25.37 11.78
N THR A 294 14.57 24.35 11.72
CA THR A 294 16.00 24.46 11.36
C THR A 294 16.20 25.12 9.99
N CYS A 295 15.24 24.91 9.09
CA CYS A 295 15.25 25.41 7.73
C CYS A 295 14.36 26.62 7.47
N ASP A 296 13.81 27.26 8.52
CA ASP A 296 12.95 28.43 8.33
C ASP A 296 13.68 29.59 7.65
N ASN A 297 13.04 30.20 6.63
CA ASN A 297 13.58 31.38 5.96
C ASN A 297 12.49 32.45 5.71
N PRO A 298 12.45 33.54 6.51
CA PRO A 298 13.41 33.90 7.57
C PRO A 298 13.39 32.95 8.77
N SER A 299 14.51 32.86 9.49
CA SER A 299 14.63 31.99 10.67
C SER A 299 13.59 32.29 11.75
N GLY A 300 12.95 31.24 12.26
CA GLY A 300 11.88 31.32 13.26
C GLY A 300 10.53 31.78 12.70
N SER A 301 10.37 31.81 11.37
CA SER A 301 9.09 32.16 10.74
C SER A 301 8.07 31.02 10.75
N GLY A 302 8.49 29.78 11.04
CA GLY A 302 7.71 28.57 10.84
C GLY A 302 7.52 28.16 9.39
N ASN A 303 8.18 28.83 8.44
CA ASN A 303 8.10 28.52 7.02
C ASN A 303 9.48 28.06 6.51
N PRO A 304 9.65 26.75 6.25
CA PRO A 304 10.89 26.23 5.68
C PRO A 304 11.24 26.88 4.34
N ASP A 305 12.54 27.03 4.08
CA ASP A 305 13.05 27.53 2.81
C ASP A 305 12.56 26.66 1.65
N LEU A 306 12.05 27.27 0.57
CA LEU A 306 11.44 26.51 -0.52
C LEU A 306 12.47 25.82 -1.43
N ALA A 307 13.73 26.26 -1.44
CA ALA A 307 14.75 25.71 -2.34
C ALA A 307 16.19 25.81 -1.77
N PRO A 308 16.47 25.29 -0.55
CA PRO A 308 17.73 25.51 0.16
C PRO A 308 18.95 24.99 -0.60
N THR A 309 18.78 23.99 -1.47
CA THR A 309 19.87 23.40 -2.25
C THR A 309 20.10 24.11 -3.59
N ALA A 310 19.22 25.04 -4.00
CA ALA A 310 19.38 25.79 -5.24
C ALA A 310 20.52 26.81 -5.17
N PRO A 311 21.33 26.97 -6.23
CA PRO A 311 22.25 28.10 -6.35
C PRO A 311 21.51 29.44 -6.20
N GLN A 312 22.11 30.42 -5.51
CA GLN A 312 21.48 31.72 -5.29
C GLN A 312 21.11 32.45 -6.60
N SER A 313 21.87 32.22 -7.69
CA SER A 313 21.51 32.73 -9.02
C SER A 313 20.13 32.25 -9.48
N ASN A 314 19.84 30.96 -9.28
CA ASN A 314 18.56 30.36 -9.66
C ASN A 314 17.46 30.86 -8.72
N ARG A 315 17.73 30.93 -7.41
CA ARG A 315 16.81 31.44 -6.40
C ARG A 315 16.38 32.89 -6.71
N ASN A 316 17.33 33.75 -7.09
CA ASN A 316 17.08 35.14 -7.45
C ASN A 316 16.13 35.29 -8.65
N MET A 317 16.13 34.33 -9.59
CA MET A 317 15.20 34.35 -10.73
C MET A 317 13.73 34.21 -10.31
N PHE A 318 13.47 33.56 -9.18
CA PHE A 318 12.12 33.31 -8.65
C PHE A 318 11.74 34.21 -7.46
N ALA A 319 12.64 35.10 -7.02
CA ALA A 319 12.41 35.98 -5.88
C ALA A 319 11.22 36.94 -6.06
N ALA A 320 10.82 37.24 -7.29
CA ALA A 320 9.62 38.04 -7.57
C ALA A 320 8.31 37.28 -7.26
N LEU A 321 8.31 35.95 -7.36
CA LEU A 321 7.16 35.08 -7.07
C LEU A 321 7.18 34.58 -5.62
N ALA A 322 8.37 34.28 -5.11
CA ALA A 322 8.60 33.83 -3.74
C ALA A 322 9.72 34.68 -3.10
N PRO A 323 9.39 35.80 -2.43
CA PRO A 323 10.38 36.74 -1.89
C PRO A 323 11.43 36.12 -0.96
N SER A 324 11.10 35.05 -0.24
CA SER A 324 12.04 34.32 0.62
C SER A 324 13.26 33.79 -0.14
N LEU A 325 13.12 33.46 -1.43
CA LEU A 325 14.22 32.97 -2.27
C LEU A 325 15.29 34.03 -2.54
N GLY A 326 14.96 35.31 -2.43
CA GLY A 326 15.92 36.41 -2.53
C GLY A 326 16.94 36.44 -1.38
N THR A 327 16.65 35.75 -0.28
CA THR A 327 17.53 35.60 0.88
C THR A 327 18.20 34.23 0.82
N PRO A 328 19.52 34.12 1.10
CA PRO A 328 20.19 32.83 1.22
C PRO A 328 19.54 31.96 2.31
N PRO A 329 19.55 30.62 2.16
CA PRO A 329 19.04 29.73 3.18
C PRO A 329 19.91 29.80 4.45
N PRO A 330 19.36 29.50 5.64
CA PRO A 330 20.14 29.43 6.87
C PRO A 330 21.27 28.40 6.75
N GLN A 331 22.48 28.72 7.22
CA GLN A 331 23.60 27.78 7.16
C GLN A 331 23.30 26.49 7.94
N ALA A 332 22.62 26.58 9.09
CA ALA A 332 22.21 25.42 9.86
C ALA A 332 21.30 24.45 9.07
N CYS A 333 20.49 24.97 8.15
CA CYS A 333 19.69 24.14 7.24
C CYS A 333 20.57 23.36 6.27
N LEU A 334 21.54 24.05 5.64
CA LEU A 334 22.49 23.42 4.73
C LEU A 334 23.33 22.37 5.46
N ASP A 335 23.80 22.67 6.67
CA ASP A 335 24.58 21.75 7.49
C ASP A 335 23.74 20.51 7.84
N ARG A 336 22.45 20.68 8.18
CA ARG A 336 21.54 19.57 8.49
C ARG A 336 21.22 18.71 7.27
N ILE A 337 20.99 19.32 6.10
CA ILE A 337 20.77 18.59 4.83
C ILE A 337 22.00 17.75 4.46
N ASN A 338 23.19 18.32 4.65
CA ASN A 338 24.46 17.68 4.30
C ASN A 338 25.05 16.78 5.41
N ASP A 339 24.34 16.61 6.53
CA ASP A 339 24.80 15.82 7.67
C ASP A 339 24.97 14.34 7.25
N PRO A 340 26.20 13.79 7.29
CA PRO A 340 26.46 12.40 6.91
C PRO A 340 25.86 11.38 7.89
N GLY A 341 25.37 11.83 9.05
CA GLY A 341 24.64 10.99 9.99
C GLY A 341 23.17 10.80 9.65
N ARG A 342 22.62 11.53 8.67
CA ARG A 342 21.21 11.38 8.27
C ARG A 342 20.98 10.27 7.27
N THR A 343 19.84 9.59 7.41
CA THR A 343 19.47 8.45 6.57
C THR A 343 18.01 8.51 6.13
N LEU A 344 17.73 8.07 4.90
CA LEU A 344 16.40 7.84 4.34
C LEU A 344 16.07 6.33 4.38
N LEU A 345 17.02 5.46 4.02
CA LEU A 345 16.79 4.01 3.96
C LEU A 345 17.10 3.28 5.27
N GLY A 346 17.88 3.89 6.17
CA GLY A 346 18.52 3.19 7.28
C GLY A 346 19.73 2.36 6.86
N THR A 347 20.67 2.16 7.79
CA THR A 347 21.95 1.49 7.52
C THR A 347 21.82 0.06 7.01
N ALA A 348 20.90 -0.73 7.59
CA ALA A 348 20.75 -2.15 7.25
C ALA A 348 20.20 -2.33 5.83
N GLN A 349 19.16 -1.58 5.49
CA GLN A 349 18.55 -1.62 4.16
C GLN A 349 19.48 -1.07 3.08
N LEU A 350 20.16 0.07 3.32
CA LEU A 350 21.10 0.62 2.35
C LEU A 350 22.22 -0.37 2.03
N ALA A 351 22.77 -1.04 3.05
CA ALA A 351 23.79 -2.06 2.86
C ALA A 351 23.26 -3.26 2.06
N GLN A 352 22.05 -3.72 2.36
CA GLN A 352 21.41 -4.83 1.67
C GLN A 352 21.10 -4.49 0.20
N LEU A 353 20.51 -3.31 -0.06
CA LEU A 353 20.24 -2.81 -1.41
C LEU A 353 21.52 -2.78 -2.25
N LYS A 354 22.61 -2.22 -1.71
CA LYS A 354 23.91 -2.19 -2.40
C LYS A 354 24.45 -3.60 -2.66
N ALA A 355 24.34 -4.51 -1.71
CA ALA A 355 24.79 -5.89 -1.89
C ALA A 355 24.01 -6.61 -3.01
N ASP A 356 22.68 -6.46 -3.05
CA ASP A 356 21.84 -7.13 -4.03
C ASP A 356 22.01 -6.51 -5.44
N LEU A 357 22.17 -5.19 -5.53
CA LEU A 357 22.49 -4.51 -6.79
C LEU A 357 23.83 -4.99 -7.37
N LEU A 358 24.85 -5.18 -6.53
CA LEU A 358 26.14 -5.75 -6.93
C LEU A 358 26.04 -7.22 -7.37
N ALA A 359 25.22 -8.01 -6.67
CA ALA A 359 25.01 -9.41 -6.97
C ALA A 359 24.18 -9.64 -8.25
N SER A 360 23.38 -8.64 -8.65
CA SER A 360 22.45 -8.77 -9.77
C SER A 360 23.13 -8.92 -11.12
N THR A 361 22.86 -10.06 -11.75
CA THR A 361 23.28 -10.37 -13.12
C THR A 361 22.29 -9.87 -14.19
N ALA A 362 21.27 -9.08 -13.83
CA ALA A 362 20.23 -8.65 -14.76
C ALA A 362 20.81 -7.61 -15.72
N VAL A 363 20.27 -7.56 -16.94
CA VAL A 363 20.63 -6.50 -17.89
C VAL A 363 20.25 -5.14 -17.32
N TRP A 364 19.02 -4.97 -16.83
CA TRP A 364 18.51 -3.75 -16.21
C TRP A 364 18.27 -3.95 -14.71
N LYS A 365 18.70 -2.97 -13.91
CA LYS A 365 18.36 -2.86 -12.49
C LYS A 365 17.39 -1.69 -12.37
N VAL A 366 16.13 -1.99 -12.08
CA VAL A 366 15.11 -0.97 -11.93
C VAL A 366 14.84 -0.79 -10.44
N ILE A 367 15.17 0.39 -9.92
CA ILE A 367 14.95 0.78 -8.54
C ILE A 367 13.61 1.53 -8.49
N VAL A 368 12.66 0.97 -7.76
CA VAL A 368 11.26 1.42 -7.69
C VAL A 368 11.09 2.07 -6.33
N ASN A 369 11.13 3.39 -6.28
CA ASN A 369 11.34 4.12 -5.04
C ASN A 369 10.31 5.23 -4.87
N GLU A 370 9.88 5.46 -3.64
CA GLU A 370 8.74 6.28 -3.25
C GLU A 370 8.93 7.72 -3.75
N VAL A 371 9.98 8.38 -3.28
CA VAL A 371 10.21 9.80 -3.54
C VAL A 371 11.33 10.04 -4.56
N PRO A 372 11.24 11.03 -5.45
CA PRO A 372 12.22 11.19 -6.51
C PRO A 372 13.67 11.40 -6.02
N ILE A 373 14.60 10.62 -6.56
CA ILE A 373 16.05 10.79 -6.31
C ILE A 373 16.66 11.96 -7.09
N GLN A 374 15.92 12.54 -8.03
CA GLN A 374 16.38 13.56 -8.96
C GLN A 374 16.70 14.90 -8.25
N GLN A 375 17.51 15.75 -8.89
CA GLN A 375 17.80 17.08 -8.34
C GLN A 375 16.76 18.10 -8.86
N PHE A 376 15.66 18.36 -8.13
CA PHE A 376 14.69 19.42 -8.49
C PHE A 376 14.92 20.75 -7.76
N TYR A 377 15.74 20.77 -6.72
CA TYR A 377 16.02 21.90 -5.82
C TYR A 377 14.86 22.41 -4.98
N ALA A 378 13.61 22.32 -5.45
CA ALA A 378 12.43 22.85 -4.76
C ALA A 378 11.81 21.79 -3.85
N LEU A 379 11.37 22.19 -2.65
CA LEU A 379 10.73 21.34 -1.65
C LEU A 379 11.51 20.04 -1.38
N PRO A 380 12.79 20.11 -0.94
CA PRO A 380 13.66 18.96 -0.92
C PRO A 380 13.45 18.05 0.30
N TYR A 381 12.75 18.52 1.34
CA TYR A 381 12.89 17.99 2.69
C TYR A 381 12.37 16.57 2.88
N ASP A 382 11.30 16.20 2.17
CA ASP A 382 10.69 14.88 2.25
C ASP A 382 11.41 13.84 1.38
N ARG A 383 12.21 14.30 0.42
CA ARG A 383 12.88 13.45 -0.57
C ARG A 383 14.39 13.40 -0.44
N TRP A 384 15.03 12.64 -1.32
CA TRP A 384 16.48 12.38 -1.33
C TRP A 384 17.37 13.62 -1.24
N GLU A 385 16.97 14.77 -1.79
CA GLU A 385 17.73 16.02 -1.66
C GLU A 385 17.82 16.52 -0.22
N GLY A 386 16.82 16.23 0.60
CA GLY A 386 16.85 16.48 2.03
C GLY A 386 17.93 15.65 2.72
N TYR A 387 18.27 14.46 2.20
CA TYR A 387 19.22 13.49 2.75
C TYR A 387 20.50 13.39 1.89
N ALA A 388 21.13 14.54 1.65
CA ALA A 388 22.10 14.71 0.57
C ALA A 388 23.31 13.77 0.65
N ALA A 389 23.80 13.44 1.85
CA ALA A 389 24.94 12.56 2.04
C ALA A 389 24.64 11.11 1.62
N GLU A 390 23.54 10.52 2.09
CA GLU A 390 23.13 9.15 1.70
C GLU A 390 22.76 9.08 0.22
N ARG A 391 22.09 10.11 -0.30
CA ARG A 391 21.82 10.24 -1.74
C ARG A 391 23.10 10.18 -2.57
N LEU A 392 24.11 10.97 -2.20
CA LEU A 392 25.39 11.02 -2.92
C LEU A 392 26.14 9.69 -2.81
N ASP A 393 26.10 9.05 -1.64
CA ASP A 393 26.68 7.73 -1.42
C ASP A 393 26.04 6.64 -2.31
N LEU A 394 24.71 6.63 -2.44
CA LEU A 394 24.01 5.70 -3.34
C LEU A 394 24.31 6.01 -4.81
N ILE A 395 24.21 7.27 -5.24
CA ILE A 395 24.47 7.66 -6.64
C ILE A 395 25.91 7.33 -7.04
N ASN A 396 26.91 7.67 -6.22
CA ASN A 396 28.31 7.35 -6.52
C ASN A 396 28.56 5.84 -6.58
N PHE A 397 27.92 5.09 -5.68
CA PHE A 397 27.96 3.63 -5.72
C PHE A 397 27.39 3.08 -7.03
N LEU A 398 26.22 3.57 -7.48
CA LEU A 398 25.58 3.13 -8.72
C LEU A 398 26.46 3.44 -9.94
N ILE A 399 26.95 4.69 -10.06
CA ILE A 399 27.83 5.12 -11.16
C ILE A 399 29.09 4.23 -11.24
N SER A 400 29.64 3.85 -10.09
CA SER A 400 30.89 3.10 -10.03
C SER A 400 30.72 1.60 -10.25
N ASN A 401 29.54 1.04 -9.93
CA ASN A 401 29.41 -0.42 -9.76
C ASN A 401 28.24 -1.04 -10.54
N VAL A 402 27.19 -0.28 -10.88
CA VAL A 402 25.91 -0.83 -11.36
C VAL A 402 25.56 -0.25 -12.72
N PRO A 403 25.87 -0.96 -13.83
CA PRO A 403 25.43 -0.52 -15.15
C PRO A 403 23.92 -0.71 -15.32
N ASN A 404 23.31 0.12 -16.18
CA ASN A 404 21.90 0.05 -16.56
C ASN A 404 20.94 0.13 -15.36
N ALA A 405 21.24 1.04 -14.43
CA ALA A 405 20.33 1.39 -13.34
C ALA A 405 19.31 2.44 -13.82
N VAL A 406 18.04 2.24 -13.49
CA VAL A 406 16.95 3.18 -13.76
C VAL A 406 16.14 3.33 -12.48
N PHE A 407 15.74 4.55 -12.15
CA PHE A 407 14.78 4.83 -11.08
C PHE A 407 13.39 5.04 -11.66
N LEU A 408 12.39 4.45 -11.01
CA LEU A 408 10.96 4.72 -11.23
C LEU A 408 10.38 5.19 -9.90
N THR A 409 9.59 6.27 -9.94
CA THR A 409 9.13 6.99 -8.75
C THR A 409 7.79 7.68 -9.01
N THR A 410 7.10 8.07 -7.94
CA THR A 410 5.80 8.76 -7.93
C THR A 410 5.88 9.98 -6.99
N ASP A 411 4.94 10.17 -6.06
CA ASP A 411 4.83 11.27 -5.07
C ASP A 411 4.55 12.65 -5.67
N THR A 412 5.25 13.06 -6.73
CA THR A 412 5.20 14.44 -7.21
C THR A 412 3.96 14.78 -8.06
N HIS A 413 3.04 13.83 -8.27
CA HIS A 413 1.81 13.99 -9.08
C HIS A 413 2.05 14.56 -10.49
N ALA A 414 3.21 14.25 -11.08
CA ALA A 414 3.63 14.73 -12.38
C ALA A 414 4.54 13.73 -13.10
N ASN A 415 4.48 13.73 -14.43
CA ASN A 415 5.38 12.94 -15.26
C ASN A 415 6.68 13.71 -15.52
N MET A 416 7.79 13.19 -15.04
CA MET A 416 9.13 13.76 -15.21
C MET A 416 10.13 12.69 -15.65
N VAL A 417 11.10 13.08 -16.47
CA VAL A 417 12.19 12.21 -16.92
C VAL A 417 13.49 13.00 -16.85
N ASN A 418 14.52 12.37 -16.31
CA ASN A 418 15.89 12.89 -16.29
C ASN A 418 16.87 11.78 -16.68
N ASP A 419 18.03 12.19 -17.21
CA ASP A 419 19.14 11.31 -17.59
C ASP A 419 20.40 11.64 -16.77
#